data_AF-A0A139PGC5-F1
#
_entry.id   AF-A0A139PGC5-F1
#
_cell.length_a   1.000
_cell.length_b   1.000
_cell.length_c   1.000
_cell.angle_alpha   90.00
_cell.angle_beta   90.00
_cell.angle_gamma   90.00
#
_symmetry.space_group_name_H-M   'P 1'
#
loop_
_entity.id
_entity.type
_entity.pdbx_description
1 polymer ?
#
loop_
_entity_poly.entity_id
_entity_poly.type
_entity_poly.pdbx_seq_one_letter_code
_entity_poly.pdbx_strand_id
1 'polypeptide(L)'
;MSGGILQDITKGASILGMFILAVLVERWVSIKFVFNVSSVKLDDKAYIHWDKLPEGYKGIQEAFAQVGSGLSQTPEKVTTFQQNLDSLIPGLMGLLLTFACMWLLKKKVSPITIIIALFVIGVLAHVAGLM
;
A
#
# COMPACT_ATOMS: atom_id res chain seq x y z
N MET A 1 38.04 -29.43 17.43
CA MET A 1 36.80 -29.57 16.62
C MET A 1 35.59 -28.91 17.30
N SER A 2 35.66 -27.61 17.69
CA SER A 2 34.54 -26.89 18.33
C SER A 2 34.07 -25.63 17.58
N GLY A 3 34.58 -25.39 16.36
CA GLY A 3 34.29 -24.18 15.58
C GLY A 3 32.93 -24.13 14.87
N GLY A 4 32.23 -25.27 14.74
CA GLY A 4 30.97 -25.35 13.99
C GLY A 4 29.74 -24.85 14.75
N ILE A 5 29.60 -25.24 16.02
CA ILE A 5 28.36 -25.01 16.79
C ILE A 5 28.06 -23.51 16.99
N LEU A 6 29.08 -22.72 17.35
CA LEU A 6 28.91 -21.26 17.50
C LEU A 6 28.60 -20.57 16.15
N GLN A 7 29.18 -21.06 15.07
CA GLN A 7 28.93 -20.55 13.72
C GLN A 7 27.50 -20.86 13.27
N ASP A 8 26.99 -22.06 13.55
CA ASP A 8 25.63 -22.47 13.19
C ASP A 8 24.58 -21.72 14.01
N ILE A 9 24.84 -21.49 15.30
CA ILE A 9 23.99 -20.63 16.14
C ILE A 9 23.98 -19.18 15.59
N THR A 10 25.14 -18.63 15.21
CA THR A 10 25.23 -17.26 14.68
C THR A 10 24.52 -17.13 13.32
N LYS A 11 24.64 -18.15 12.46
CA LYS A 11 23.89 -18.23 11.19
C LYS A 11 22.39 -18.31 11.44
N GLY A 12 21.95 -19.18 12.34
CA GLY A 12 20.54 -19.31 12.71
C GLY A 12 19.96 -18.00 13.26
N ALA A 13 20.68 -17.34 14.17
CA ALA A 13 20.30 -16.04 14.71
C ALA A 13 20.19 -14.96 13.63
N SER A 14 21.12 -14.94 12.66
CA SER A 14 21.11 -13.95 11.57
C SER A 14 19.94 -14.18 10.60
N ILE A 15 19.63 -15.43 10.27
CA ILE A 15 18.48 -15.79 9.40
C ILE A 15 17.17 -15.39 10.07
N LEU A 16 17.02 -15.71 11.37
CA LEU A 16 15.83 -15.35 12.13
C LEU A 16 15.68 -13.84 12.25
N GLY A 17 16.78 -13.12 12.53
CA GLY A 17 16.78 -11.65 12.56
C GLY A 17 16.36 -11.04 11.22
N MET A 18 16.89 -11.53 10.11
CA MET A 18 16.54 -11.03 8.78
C MET A 18 15.07 -11.29 8.42
N PHE A 19 14.53 -12.44 8.84
CA PHE A 19 13.13 -12.79 8.62
C PHE A 19 12.18 -11.88 9.43
N ILE A 20 12.46 -11.66 10.71
CA ILE A 20 11.63 -10.81 11.58
C ILE A 20 11.67 -9.35 11.10
N LEU A 21 12.83 -8.84 10.66
CA LEU A 21 12.92 -7.49 10.12
C LEU A 21 12.03 -7.31 8.88
N ALA A 22 11.92 -8.32 8.01
CA ALA A 22 11.05 -8.24 6.83
C ALA A 22 9.56 -8.15 7.21
N VAL A 23 9.11 -8.98 8.16
CA VAL A 23 7.71 -8.97 8.63
C VAL A 23 7.38 -7.67 9.37
N LEU A 24 8.32 -7.14 10.16
CA LEU A 24 8.10 -5.88 10.87
C LEU A 24 7.92 -4.70 9.91
N VAL A 25 8.67 -4.67 8.81
CA VAL A 25 8.53 -3.60 7.81
C VAL A 25 7.12 -3.64 7.19
N GLU A 26 6.64 -4.80 6.76
CA GLU A 26 5.32 -4.91 6.12
C GLU A 26 4.16 -4.62 7.10
N ARG A 27 4.30 -5.01 8.37
CA ARG A 27 3.25 -4.79 9.39
C ARG A 27 3.20 -3.37 9.94
N TRP A 28 4.34 -2.69 10.07
CA TRP A 28 4.44 -1.42 10.80
C TRP A 28 4.70 -0.20 9.91
N VAL A 29 5.17 -0.39 8.69
CA VAL A 29 5.38 0.72 7.73
C VAL A 29 4.19 0.78 6.79
N SER A 30 3.29 1.74 7.01
CA SER A 30 2.18 2.04 6.10
C SER A 30 2.44 3.35 5.37
N ILE A 31 2.62 3.26 4.05
CA ILE A 31 2.68 4.42 3.15
C ILE A 31 1.52 4.28 2.19
N LYS A 32 0.57 5.21 2.25
CA LYS A 32 -0.59 5.25 1.36
C LYS A 32 -0.44 6.46 0.47
N PHE A 33 -0.42 6.25 -0.83
CA PHE A 33 -0.51 7.36 -1.79
C PHE A 33 -1.97 7.55 -2.18
N VAL A 34 -2.43 8.81 -2.16
CA VAL A 34 -3.78 9.21 -2.56
C VAL A 34 -3.87 9.61 -4.04
N PHE A 35 -2.77 9.48 -4.80
CA PHE A 35 -2.74 9.85 -6.21
C PHE A 35 -3.53 8.88 -7.11
N ASN A 36 -4.49 9.42 -7.85
CA ASN A 36 -5.32 8.71 -8.81
C ASN A 36 -4.57 8.64 -10.16
N VAL A 37 -4.16 7.43 -10.59
CA VAL A 37 -3.36 7.25 -11.83
C VAL A 37 -4.25 7.20 -13.06
N SER A 38 -5.46 6.68 -12.93
CA SER A 38 -6.44 6.65 -14.01
C SER A 38 -7.84 6.53 -13.42
N SER A 39 -8.71 7.48 -13.78
CA SER A 39 -10.15 7.25 -13.74
C SER A 39 -10.54 6.66 -15.09
N VAL A 40 -10.98 5.40 -15.09
CA VAL A 40 -11.58 4.79 -16.28
C VAL A 40 -13.09 4.88 -16.08
N LYS A 41 -13.77 5.57 -17.00
CA LYS A 41 -15.24 5.57 -17.09
C LYS A 41 -15.70 4.14 -17.33
N LEU A 42 -16.54 3.62 -16.46
CA LEU A 42 -17.10 2.29 -16.59
C LEU A 42 -18.11 2.25 -17.74
N ASP A 43 -18.09 1.16 -18.49
CA ASP A 43 -19.03 0.89 -19.58
C ASP A 43 -20.49 0.87 -19.05
N ASP A 44 -21.47 1.22 -19.90
CA ASP A 44 -22.86 1.55 -19.50
C ASP A 44 -23.62 0.41 -18.80
N LYS A 45 -23.06 -0.80 -18.77
CA LYS A 45 -23.60 -1.99 -18.11
C LYS A 45 -22.92 -2.33 -16.77
N ALA A 46 -21.95 -1.54 -16.33
CA ALA A 46 -21.10 -1.85 -15.18
C ALA A 46 -21.38 -1.00 -13.93
N TYR A 47 -22.32 -0.04 -14.00
CA TYR A 47 -22.74 0.79 -12.88
C TYR A 47 -24.26 0.88 -12.72
N ILE A 48 -24.73 1.18 -11.51
CA ILE A 48 -26.15 1.33 -11.19
C ILE A 48 -26.65 2.66 -11.77
N HIS A 49 -27.63 2.58 -12.68
CA HIS A 49 -28.33 3.75 -13.21
C HIS A 49 -29.39 4.19 -12.20
N TRP A 50 -28.99 5.04 -11.26
CA TRP A 50 -29.87 5.58 -10.21
C TRP A 50 -31.10 6.32 -10.79
N ASP A 51 -31.00 6.82 -12.03
CA ASP A 51 -32.08 7.50 -12.75
C ASP A 51 -33.20 6.58 -13.26
N LYS A 52 -32.98 5.26 -13.28
CA LYS A 52 -33.97 4.27 -13.76
C LYS A 52 -34.60 3.43 -12.65
N LEU A 53 -34.27 3.70 -11.38
CA LEU A 53 -34.80 2.97 -10.23
C LEU A 53 -36.16 3.54 -9.79
N PRO A 54 -37.14 2.69 -9.41
CA PRO A 54 -38.43 3.14 -8.91
C PRO A 54 -38.30 3.86 -7.55
N GLU A 55 -39.00 4.98 -7.37
CA GLU A 55 -38.91 5.78 -6.12
C GLU A 55 -39.37 4.98 -4.88
N GLY A 56 -38.65 5.18 -3.77
CA GLY A 56 -38.97 4.60 -2.47
C GLY A 56 -38.22 3.30 -2.13
N TYR A 57 -38.79 2.51 -1.21
CA TYR A 57 -38.15 1.34 -0.60
C TYR A 57 -37.82 0.21 -1.59
N LYS A 58 -38.51 0.14 -2.73
CA LYS A 58 -38.27 -0.87 -3.79
C LYS A 58 -37.03 -0.58 -4.63
N GLY A 59 -36.75 0.68 -4.95
CA GLY A 59 -35.53 1.07 -5.68
C GLY A 59 -34.26 0.81 -4.86
N ILE A 60 -34.33 0.96 -3.53
CA ILE A 60 -33.24 0.62 -2.63
C ILE A 60 -32.98 -0.89 -2.64
N GLN A 61 -34.04 -1.72 -2.63
CA GLN A 61 -33.91 -3.18 -2.68
C GLN A 61 -33.33 -3.69 -4.01
N GLU A 62 -33.72 -3.10 -5.13
CA GLU A 62 -33.14 -3.41 -6.45
C GLU A 62 -31.70 -2.91 -6.59
N ALA A 63 -31.38 -1.74 -6.04
CA ALA A 63 -30.00 -1.26 -5.97
C ALA A 63 -29.14 -2.23 -5.15
N PHE A 64 -29.58 -2.70 -3.97
CA PHE A 64 -28.83 -3.68 -3.18
C PHE A 64 -28.70 -5.05 -3.88
N ALA A 65 -29.70 -5.49 -4.64
CA ALA A 65 -29.61 -6.70 -5.46
C ALA A 65 -28.58 -6.55 -6.59
N GLN A 66 -28.51 -5.37 -7.23
CA GLN A 66 -27.53 -5.04 -8.27
C GLN A 66 -26.10 -4.88 -7.74
N VAL A 67 -25.94 -4.36 -6.51
CA VAL A 67 -24.66 -4.38 -5.78
C VAL A 67 -24.23 -5.82 -5.47
N GLY A 68 -25.19 -6.67 -5.07
CA GLY A 68 -24.96 -8.10 -4.83
C GLY A 68 -24.56 -8.89 -6.07
N SER A 69 -24.96 -8.44 -7.28
CA SER A 69 -24.53 -9.03 -8.55
C SER A 69 -23.19 -8.47 -9.07
N GLY A 70 -22.48 -7.67 -8.28
CA GLY A 70 -21.13 -7.20 -8.60
C GLY A 70 -21.04 -5.93 -9.44
N LEU A 71 -22.15 -5.17 -9.59
CA LEU A 71 -22.16 -3.89 -10.29
C LEU A 71 -21.64 -2.76 -9.39
N SER A 72 -20.91 -1.82 -9.97
CA SER A 72 -20.34 -0.69 -9.23
C SER A 72 -21.39 0.39 -8.93
N GLN A 73 -21.32 1.00 -7.76
CA GLN A 73 -22.28 2.06 -7.37
C GLN A 73 -21.96 3.42 -8.00
N THR A 74 -20.76 3.57 -8.59
CA THR A 74 -20.25 4.81 -9.19
C THR A 74 -19.74 4.55 -10.62
N PRO A 75 -20.01 5.45 -11.58
CA PRO A 75 -19.64 5.31 -13.00
C PRO A 75 -18.12 5.39 -13.27
N GLU A 76 -17.32 5.64 -12.23
CA GLU A 76 -15.87 5.71 -12.34
C GLU A 76 -15.22 4.69 -11.41
N LYS A 77 -14.37 3.83 -11.98
CA LYS A 77 -13.45 3.00 -11.21
C LYS A 77 -12.14 3.75 -11.19
N VAL A 78 -11.95 4.48 -10.11
CA VAL A 78 -10.69 5.15 -9.84
C VAL A 78 -9.69 4.06 -9.44
N THR A 79 -8.78 3.72 -10.35
CA THR A 79 -7.63 2.87 -10.02
C THR A 79 -6.53 3.78 -9.49
N THR A 80 -6.33 3.74 -8.19
CA THR A 80 -5.22 4.46 -7.54
C THR A 80 -3.89 3.77 -7.89
N PHE A 81 -2.78 4.53 -7.86
CA PHE A 81 -1.44 3.94 -7.99
C PHE A 81 -1.22 2.84 -6.94
N GLN A 82 -1.70 3.11 -5.73
CA GLN A 82 -1.59 2.24 -4.58
C GLN A 82 -2.29 0.89 -4.81
N GLN A 83 -3.49 0.88 -5.40
CA GLN A 83 -4.19 -0.37 -5.72
C GLN A 83 -3.45 -1.23 -6.74
N ASN A 84 -2.76 -0.62 -7.71
CA ASN A 84 -1.93 -1.38 -8.65
C ASN A 84 -0.70 -1.98 -7.95
N LEU A 85 -0.04 -1.22 -7.06
CA LEU A 85 1.10 -1.72 -6.30
C LEU A 85 0.70 -2.81 -5.29
N ASP A 86 -0.38 -2.59 -4.53
CA ASP A 86 -0.88 -3.55 -3.54
C ASP A 86 -1.37 -4.85 -4.18
N SER A 87 -1.88 -4.78 -5.42
CA SER A 87 -2.26 -5.99 -6.19
C SER A 87 -1.05 -6.82 -6.61
N LEU A 88 0.11 -6.19 -6.84
CA LEU A 88 1.34 -6.90 -7.15
C LEU A 88 2.00 -7.44 -5.87
N ILE A 89 2.30 -6.54 -4.93
CA ILE A 89 2.91 -6.86 -3.63
C ILE A 89 2.41 -5.87 -2.57
N PRO A 90 1.61 -6.32 -1.59
CA PRO A 90 1.25 -5.47 -0.45
C PRO A 90 2.50 -5.09 0.35
N GLY A 91 2.65 -3.79 0.66
CA GLY A 91 3.79 -3.30 1.46
C GLY A 91 5.09 -3.05 0.68
N LEU A 92 5.08 -3.13 -0.65
CA LEU A 92 6.26 -2.87 -1.49
C LEU A 92 6.92 -1.50 -1.21
N MET A 93 6.11 -0.48 -0.92
CA MET A 93 6.61 0.86 -0.65
C MET A 93 7.41 0.95 0.66
N GLY A 94 6.99 0.23 1.70
CA GLY A 94 7.74 0.14 2.96
C GLY A 94 9.08 -0.58 2.77
N LEU A 95 9.11 -1.61 1.92
CA LEU A 95 10.34 -2.31 1.54
C LEU A 95 11.31 -1.39 0.79
N LEU A 96 10.83 -0.63 -0.20
CA LEU A 96 11.63 0.34 -0.95
C LEU A 96 12.21 1.42 -0.05
N LEU A 97 11.42 1.94 0.90
CA LEU A 97 11.90 2.89 1.92
C LEU A 97 13.03 2.27 2.76
N THR A 98 12.87 1.01 3.19
CA THR A 98 13.86 0.30 3.99
C THR A 98 15.17 0.12 3.20
N PHE A 99 15.10 -0.26 1.92
CA PHE A 99 16.27 -0.32 1.06
C PHE A 99 16.92 1.04 0.85
N ALA A 100 16.14 2.11 0.67
CA ALA A 100 16.64 3.47 0.55
C ALA A 100 17.38 3.91 1.83
N CYS A 101 16.82 3.65 3.00
CA CYS A 101 17.46 3.93 4.30
C CYS A 101 18.76 3.14 4.46
N MET A 102 18.77 1.84 4.16
CA MET A 102 20.01 1.03 4.23
C MET A 102 21.07 1.52 3.23
N TRP A 103 20.66 1.96 2.05
CA TRP A 103 21.55 2.54 1.05
C TRP A 103 22.15 3.88 1.53
N LEU A 104 21.35 4.75 2.14
CA LEU A 104 21.83 6.00 2.76
C LEU A 104 22.81 5.74 3.91
N LEU A 105 22.54 4.72 4.74
CA LEU A 105 23.46 4.30 5.80
C LEU A 105 24.80 3.80 5.23
N LYS A 106 24.78 3.05 4.11
CA LYS A 106 26.02 2.66 3.40
C LYS A 106 26.82 3.84 2.88
N LYS A 107 26.17 4.97 2.60
CA LYS A 107 26.82 6.24 2.21
C LYS A 107 27.35 7.05 3.40
N LYS A 108 27.34 6.50 4.62
CA LYS A 108 27.72 7.16 5.88
C LYS A 108 26.85 8.37 6.22
N VAL A 109 25.61 8.41 5.73
CA VAL A 109 24.64 9.44 6.16
C VAL A 109 24.22 9.14 7.60
N SER A 110 24.18 10.18 8.44
CA SER A 110 23.80 9.99 9.85
C SER A 110 22.32 9.60 9.97
N PRO A 111 21.95 8.69 10.89
CA PRO A 111 20.54 8.33 11.11
C PRO A 111 19.65 9.53 11.43
N ILE A 112 20.18 10.52 12.17
CA ILE A 112 19.45 11.76 12.50
C ILE A 112 19.10 12.54 11.23
N THR A 113 20.04 12.65 10.28
CA THR A 113 19.78 13.31 8.98
C THR A 113 18.70 12.58 8.19
N ILE A 114 18.68 11.24 8.22
CA ILE A 114 17.66 10.44 7.53
C ILE A 114 16.26 10.72 8.12
N ILE A 115 16.14 10.76 9.44
CA ILE A 115 14.86 11.05 10.12
C ILE A 115 14.36 12.45 9.74
N ILE A 116 15.22 13.46 9.79
CA ILE A 116 14.85 14.84 9.42
C ILE A 116 14.44 14.92 7.94
N ALA A 117 15.19 14.27 7.05
CA ALA A 117 14.86 14.24 5.63
C ALA A 117 13.50 13.57 5.36
N LEU A 118 13.22 12.43 6.01
CA LEU A 118 11.94 11.75 5.89
C LEU A 118 10.78 12.60 6.41
N PHE A 119 10.97 13.33 7.50
CA PHE A 119 9.96 14.23 8.03
C PHE A 119 9.64 15.37 7.05
N VAL A 120 10.66 16.03 6.51
CA VAL A 120 10.48 17.09 5.51
C VAL A 120 9.80 16.56 4.25
N ILE A 121 10.24 15.40 3.74
CA ILE A 121 9.63 14.75 2.56
C ILE A 121 8.17 14.39 2.84
N GLY A 122 7.85 13.87 4.03
CA GLY A 122 6.48 13.53 4.41
C GLY A 122 5.56 14.75 4.44
N VAL A 123 6.01 15.87 5.02
CA VAL A 123 5.23 17.12 5.03
C VAL A 123 5.02 17.65 3.61
N LEU A 124 6.07 17.65 2.77
CA LEU A 124 5.96 18.10 1.38
C LEU A 124 5.03 17.20 0.57
N ALA A 125 5.08 15.87 0.77
CA ALA A 125 4.21 14.92 0.10
C ALA A 125 2.74 15.09 0.51
N HIS A 126 2.47 15.37 1.79
CA HIS A 126 1.13 15.65 2.29
C HIS A 126 0.57 16.98 1.74
N VAL A 127 1.39 18.04 1.74
CA VAL A 127 0.99 19.35 1.18
C VAL A 127 0.76 19.28 -0.33
N ALA A 128 1.53 18.46 -1.05
CA ALA A 128 1.34 18.23 -2.48
C ALA A 128 0.16 17.30 -2.81
N GLY A 129 -0.52 16.73 -1.81
CA GLY A 129 -1.64 15.80 -2.01
C GLY A 129 -1.22 14.44 -2.61
N LEU A 130 0.03 14.03 -2.42
CA LEU A 130 0.56 12.75 -2.87
C LEU A 130 0.38 11.64 -1.82
N MET A 131 0.50 11.98 -0.53
CA MET A 131 0.24 11.11 0.64
C MET A 131 -0.86 11.72 1.50
#